data_AF-B4PRQ6-F1
#
_entry.id   AF-B4PRQ6-F1
#
_cell.length_a   1.000
_cell.length_b   1.000
_cell.length_c   1.000
_cell.angle_alpha   90.00
_cell.angle_beta   90.00
_cell.angle_gamma   90.00
#
_symmetry.space_group_name_H-M   'P 1'
#
loop_
_entity.id
_entity.type
_entity.pdbx_description
1 polymer ?
#
loop_
_entity_poly.entity_id
_entity_poly.type
_entity_poly.pdbx_seq_one_letter_code
_entity_poly.pdbx_strand_id
1 'polypeptide(L)'
;MSQGHSTQQLLELRRILLLTVYRNTLNQLILQQRSQRLNARKPLSLPASLRRRRSSSMGEQERPERVLITGKVLPRLESLLGEQENDADLLDEDVLDALKFERDMDALRAIFEVAMNDPELAEKSYPQDQDVETMEEKETNVEGKDDDEVQQDFGDMKIMCLQINEHQKPFEDSQFEVKKDAFRGENMESFDDKDMANLQIEVMEAPCLDDKGLENIKQAIAALCGNKSEESQAAQQLQEAKDELKQLKVDLEREKCVTKDKLQDLEERIADTKYKLRCVSRVNDLEYSLVQRWEEGRLAQGTIWGENAERAYLRDILDIKQKLSREERVSAELRSFRQREILELQAKIKQWQERYVSEMRRVDREAEAWELRILEQKKLLQKHQEIYEERMTYVQEYRAQKAEEQRLLDLQMHRIECAVRLQSWWRGTMVRRGLGPFKKKPKRGKRGKPKK
;
A
#
# COMPACT_ATOMS: atom_id res chain seq x y z
N MET A 1 -18.64 -28.44 32.15
CA MET A 1 -19.89 -28.09 31.46
C MET A 1 -19.54 -27.24 30.25
N SER A 2 -19.20 -27.86 29.11
CA SER A 2 -19.00 -27.10 27.87
C SER A 2 -20.37 -26.86 27.25
N GLN A 3 -20.89 -25.63 27.34
CA GLN A 3 -22.08 -25.26 26.58
C GLN A 3 -21.69 -25.20 25.11
N GLY A 4 -22.09 -26.21 24.33
CA GLY A 4 -21.86 -26.21 22.90
C GLY A 4 -22.57 -25.02 22.27
N HIS A 5 -21.82 -24.19 21.54
CA HIS A 5 -22.37 -23.05 20.81
C HIS A 5 -23.54 -23.49 19.92
N SER A 6 -24.64 -22.73 19.96
CA SER A 6 -25.78 -23.04 19.10
C SER A 6 -25.36 -22.94 17.63
N THR A 7 -25.98 -23.73 16.76
CA THR A 7 -25.69 -23.66 15.31
C THR A 7 -25.94 -22.26 14.73
N GLN A 8 -26.85 -21.49 15.34
CA GLN A 8 -27.08 -20.08 15.03
C GLN A 8 -25.87 -19.21 15.37
N GLN A 9 -25.30 -19.33 16.58
CA GLN A 9 -24.09 -18.57 16.97
C GLN A 9 -22.91 -18.85 16.02
N LEU A 10 -22.75 -20.10 15.57
CA LEU A 10 -21.70 -20.46 14.62
C LEU A 10 -21.93 -19.85 13.23
N LEU A 11 -23.17 -19.76 12.76
CA LEU A 11 -23.52 -19.09 11.50
C LEU A 11 -23.37 -17.56 11.59
N GLU A 12 -23.73 -16.95 12.70
CA GLU A 12 -23.51 -15.52 12.95
C GLU A 12 -22.01 -15.19 12.99
N LEU A 13 -21.20 -16.00 13.69
CA LEU A 13 -19.74 -15.87 13.68
C LEU A 13 -19.16 -16.05 12.27
N ARG A 14 -19.63 -17.03 11.47
CA ARG A 14 -19.24 -17.21 10.05
C ARG A 14 -19.57 -15.95 9.23
N ARG A 15 -20.75 -15.34 9.43
CA ARG A 15 -21.17 -14.11 8.75
C ARG A 15 -20.32 -12.89 9.16
N ILE A 16 -20.02 -12.72 10.44
CA ILE A 16 -19.17 -11.64 10.97
C ILE A 16 -17.73 -11.78 10.45
N LEU A 17 -17.20 -13.01 10.40
CA LEU A 17 -15.89 -13.31 9.81
C LEU A 17 -15.85 -12.99 8.32
N LEU A 18 -16.88 -13.38 7.54
CA LEU A 18 -16.98 -13.01 6.12
C LEU A 18 -16.99 -11.49 5.91
N LEU A 19 -17.80 -10.75 6.67
CA LEU A 19 -17.88 -9.29 6.60
C LEU A 19 -16.55 -8.60 6.96
N THR A 20 -15.85 -9.08 7.98
CA THR A 20 -14.56 -8.52 8.41
C THR A 20 -13.44 -8.83 7.43
N VAL A 21 -13.39 -10.05 6.88
CA VAL A 21 -12.45 -10.43 5.80
C VAL A 21 -12.69 -9.57 4.54
N TYR A 22 -13.93 -9.43 4.09
CA TYR A 22 -14.28 -8.59 2.93
C TYR A 22 -13.89 -7.11 3.13
N ARG A 23 -14.14 -6.55 4.33
CA ARG A 23 -13.71 -5.19 4.65
C ARG A 23 -12.18 -5.05 4.64
N ASN A 24 -11.46 -6.06 5.12
CA ASN A 24 -10.00 -6.05 5.14
C ASN A 24 -9.38 -6.17 3.73
N THR A 25 -9.89 -7.06 2.87
CA THR A 25 -9.41 -7.19 1.49
C THR A 25 -9.70 -5.93 0.66
N LEU A 26 -10.89 -5.34 0.83
CA LEU A 26 -11.25 -4.06 0.20
C LEU A 26 -10.32 -2.92 0.66
N ASN A 27 -9.99 -2.85 1.95
CA ASN A 27 -9.03 -1.86 2.47
C ASN A 27 -7.62 -2.07 1.89
N GLN A 28 -7.14 -3.33 1.79
CA GLN A 28 -5.85 -3.66 1.20
C GLN A 28 -5.78 -3.26 -0.28
N LEU A 29 -6.82 -3.54 -1.06
CA LEU A 29 -6.91 -3.11 -2.46
C LEU A 29 -6.89 -1.57 -2.59
N ILE A 30 -7.66 -0.84 -1.77
CA ILE A 30 -7.63 0.63 -1.79
C ILE A 30 -6.22 1.17 -1.44
N LEU A 31 -5.51 0.54 -0.50
CA LEU A 31 -4.13 0.90 -0.17
C LEU A 31 -3.16 0.60 -1.32
N GLN A 32 -3.31 -0.55 -1.98
CA GLN A 32 -2.53 -0.90 -3.17
C GLN A 32 -2.76 0.10 -4.32
N GLN A 33 -4.02 0.46 -4.61
CA GLN A 33 -4.35 1.44 -5.63
C GLN A 33 -3.78 2.83 -5.30
N ARG A 34 -3.81 3.24 -4.03
CA ARG A 34 -3.17 4.50 -3.58
C ARG A 34 -1.65 4.45 -3.74
N SER A 35 -1.02 3.32 -3.39
CA SER A 35 0.42 3.10 -3.57
C SER A 35 0.80 3.18 -5.05
N GLN A 36 0.10 2.47 -5.94
CA GLN A 36 0.29 2.56 -7.39
C GLN A 36 0.16 4.00 -7.89
N ARG A 37 -0.88 4.74 -7.50
CA ARG A 37 -1.06 6.16 -7.90
C ARG A 37 0.01 7.12 -7.35
N LEU A 38 0.67 6.79 -6.24
CA LEU A 38 1.79 7.56 -5.69
C LEU A 38 3.12 7.23 -6.38
N ASN A 39 3.26 5.99 -6.85
CA ASN A 39 4.47 5.50 -7.53
C ASN A 39 4.43 5.73 -9.06
N ALA A 40 3.25 5.92 -9.64
CA ALA A 40 3.06 6.28 -11.05
C ALA A 40 3.81 7.58 -11.35
N ARG A 41 4.84 7.50 -12.19
CA ARG A 41 5.89 8.55 -12.32
C ARG A 41 5.40 9.87 -12.93
N LYS A 42 4.16 9.93 -13.43
CA LYS A 42 3.51 11.13 -13.96
C LYS A 42 2.02 11.10 -13.56
N PRO A 43 1.39 12.25 -13.23
CA PRO A 43 -0.06 12.28 -13.13
C PRO A 43 -0.67 11.93 -14.48
N LEU A 44 -1.71 11.07 -14.48
CA LEU A 44 -2.46 10.63 -15.66
C LEU A 44 -3.08 11.82 -16.42
N SER A 45 -2.26 12.47 -17.23
CA SER A 45 -2.66 13.40 -18.27
C SER A 45 -3.24 12.58 -19.41
N LEU A 46 -4.48 12.10 -19.23
CA LEU A 46 -5.28 11.48 -20.29
C LEU A 46 -5.06 12.27 -21.59
N PRO A 47 -4.57 11.62 -22.67
CA PRO A 47 -4.27 12.31 -23.92
C PRO A 47 -5.44 13.19 -24.35
N ALA A 48 -5.13 14.38 -24.88
CA ALA A 48 -6.16 15.38 -25.22
C ALA A 48 -7.23 14.84 -26.20
N SER A 49 -6.90 13.80 -26.96
CA SER A 49 -7.80 13.02 -27.82
C SER A 49 -8.99 12.40 -27.08
N LEU A 50 -8.85 12.03 -25.80
CA LEU A 50 -9.93 11.44 -24.99
C LEU A 50 -10.76 12.49 -24.24
N ARG A 51 -10.25 13.71 -24.02
CA ARG A 51 -10.94 14.72 -23.19
C ARG A 51 -12.14 15.41 -23.85
N ARG A 52 -12.33 15.30 -25.17
CA ARG A 52 -13.59 15.65 -25.87
C ARG A 52 -13.61 15.11 -27.31
N ARG A 53 -14.28 13.98 -27.54
CA ARG A 53 -14.92 13.66 -28.83
C ARG A 53 -16.44 13.66 -28.70
N ARG A 54 -17.01 14.87 -28.58
CA ARG A 54 -18.33 15.16 -29.12
C ARG A 54 -18.16 16.10 -30.30
N SER A 55 -18.61 15.66 -31.47
CA SER A 55 -18.85 16.42 -32.70
C SER A 55 -17.74 17.34 -33.23
N SER A 56 -16.89 16.78 -34.09
CA SER A 56 -16.58 17.41 -35.41
C SER A 56 -15.97 16.40 -36.37
N SER A 57 -16.62 16.21 -37.52
CA SER A 57 -16.04 15.51 -38.67
C SER A 57 -14.89 16.36 -39.25
N MET A 58 -13.71 15.77 -39.37
CA MET A 58 -12.66 16.18 -40.31
C MET A 58 -11.91 14.90 -40.69
N GLY A 59 -11.90 14.58 -41.98
CA GLY A 59 -11.29 13.36 -42.49
C GLY A 59 -9.75 13.40 -42.48
N GLU A 60 -9.17 12.24 -42.71
CA GLU A 60 -7.75 12.10 -43.02
C GLU A 60 -7.46 12.82 -44.34
N GLN A 61 -6.89 14.03 -44.24
CA GLN A 61 -6.25 14.66 -45.38
C GLN A 61 -4.83 14.12 -45.48
N GLU A 62 -4.62 13.22 -46.45
CA GLU A 62 -3.30 12.87 -46.96
C GLU A 62 -2.53 14.15 -47.24
N ARG A 63 -1.40 14.34 -46.55
CA ARG A 63 -0.58 15.55 -46.73
C ARG A 63 0.10 15.45 -48.10
N PRO A 64 -0.11 16.40 -49.02
CA PRO A 64 0.40 16.27 -50.38
C PRO A 64 1.93 16.21 -50.38
N GLU A 65 2.47 15.22 -51.09
CA GLU A 65 3.91 15.06 -51.26
C GLU A 65 4.52 16.29 -51.92
N ARG A 66 5.51 16.90 -51.27
CA ARG A 66 6.22 18.06 -51.79
C ARG A 66 7.24 17.61 -52.84
N VAL A 67 6.75 17.32 -54.04
CA VAL A 67 7.59 17.12 -55.23
C VAL A 67 8.29 18.43 -55.57
N LEU A 68 9.62 18.43 -55.55
CA LEU A 68 10.41 19.56 -56.03
C LEU A 68 10.37 19.62 -57.56
N ILE A 69 10.52 20.82 -58.12
CA ILE A 69 10.41 21.13 -59.56
C ILE A 69 11.40 20.32 -60.43
N THR A 70 12.41 19.69 -59.82
CA THR A 70 13.41 18.82 -60.46
C THR A 70 12.99 17.36 -60.63
N GLY A 71 11.79 16.96 -60.19
CA GLY A 71 11.23 15.62 -60.43
C GLY A 71 11.88 14.48 -59.65
N LYS A 72 12.75 14.77 -58.68
CA LYS A 72 13.35 13.78 -57.78
C LYS A 72 12.73 13.89 -56.39
N VAL A 73 12.13 12.80 -55.93
CA VAL A 73 11.62 12.66 -54.56
C VAL A 73 12.82 12.51 -53.62
N LEU A 74 12.90 13.34 -52.58
CA LEU A 74 13.89 13.20 -51.53
C LEU A 74 13.56 11.97 -50.67
N PRO A 75 14.51 11.06 -50.38
CA PRO A 75 14.32 10.07 -49.34
C PRO A 75 13.98 10.78 -48.03
N ARG A 76 12.93 10.33 -47.33
CA ARG A 76 12.53 10.96 -46.06
C ARG A 76 13.66 10.85 -45.05
N LEU A 77 13.95 11.95 -44.35
CA LEU A 77 14.93 12.01 -43.25
C LEU A 77 14.58 11.05 -42.10
N GLU A 78 13.33 10.60 -42.03
CA GLU A 78 12.84 9.51 -41.17
C GLU A 78 13.69 8.23 -41.29
N SER A 79 14.21 7.90 -42.49
CA SER A 79 15.06 6.71 -42.71
C SER A 79 16.47 6.80 -42.09
N LEU A 80 16.89 7.97 -41.60
CA LEU A 80 18.23 8.21 -41.04
C LEU A 80 18.23 8.44 -39.52
N LEU A 81 17.05 8.50 -38.89
CA LEU A 81 16.88 8.84 -37.47
C LEU A 81 16.42 7.67 -36.60
N GLY A 82 16.36 6.46 -37.16
CA GLY A 82 15.75 5.30 -36.54
C GLY A 82 14.24 5.30 -36.72
N GLU A 83 13.64 4.12 -36.78
CA GLU A 83 12.19 3.97 -36.73
C GLU A 83 11.70 4.56 -35.40
N GLN A 84 10.70 5.44 -35.46
CA GLN A 84 10.00 5.82 -34.23
C GLN A 84 9.30 4.55 -33.73
N GLU A 85 9.77 4.01 -32.61
CA GLU A 85 9.10 2.92 -31.91
C GLU A 85 7.62 3.31 -31.75
N ASN A 86 6.72 2.43 -32.19
CA ASN A 86 5.30 2.74 -32.18
C ASN A 86 4.81 2.80 -30.73
N ASP A 87 4.77 4.02 -30.16
CA ASP A 87 4.13 4.34 -28.87
C ASP A 87 2.66 3.86 -28.78
N ALA A 88 2.06 3.38 -29.88
CA ALA A 88 0.75 2.76 -29.93
C ALA A 88 0.69 1.33 -29.33
N ASP A 89 1.80 0.58 -29.33
CA ASP A 89 1.85 -0.78 -28.78
C ASP A 89 2.24 -0.80 -27.29
N LEU A 90 2.83 0.29 -26.79
CA LEU A 90 3.00 0.58 -25.37
C LEU A 90 1.71 1.18 -24.80
N LEU A 91 0.68 0.34 -24.64
CA LEU A 91 -0.41 0.66 -23.71
C LEU A 91 0.19 0.91 -22.33
N ASP A 92 0.11 2.15 -21.84
CA ASP A 92 0.60 2.58 -20.52
C ASP A 92 0.28 1.48 -19.47
N GLU A 93 1.30 0.91 -18.83
CA GLU A 93 1.10 -0.18 -17.85
C GLU A 93 0.14 0.25 -16.73
N ASP A 94 0.15 1.54 -16.38
CA ASP A 94 -0.78 2.20 -15.45
C ASP A 94 -2.27 1.99 -15.83
N VAL A 95 -2.60 1.89 -17.13
CA VAL A 95 -3.96 1.66 -17.64
C VAL A 95 -4.34 0.18 -17.53
N LEU A 96 -3.39 -0.73 -17.79
CA LEU A 96 -3.59 -2.18 -17.62
C LEU A 96 -3.77 -2.53 -16.13
N ASP A 97 -2.98 -1.92 -15.25
CA ASP A 97 -3.10 -2.07 -13.80
C ASP A 97 -4.41 -1.47 -13.27
N ALA A 98 -4.89 -0.36 -13.84
CA ALA A 98 -6.20 0.21 -13.49
C ALA A 98 -7.37 -0.70 -13.89
N LEU A 99 -7.35 -1.29 -15.08
CA LEU A 99 -8.37 -2.23 -15.54
C LEU A 99 -8.33 -3.55 -14.75
N LYS A 100 -7.14 -4.02 -14.40
CA LYS A 100 -6.95 -5.18 -13.51
C LYS A 100 -7.56 -4.93 -12.13
N PHE A 101 -7.36 -3.75 -11.56
CA PHE A 101 -7.95 -3.37 -10.28
C PHE A 101 -9.50 -3.41 -10.30
N GLU A 102 -10.14 -2.88 -11.35
CA GLU A 102 -11.60 -2.94 -11.48
C GLU A 102 -12.10 -4.39 -11.58
N ARG A 103 -11.41 -5.23 -12.38
CA ARG A 103 -11.74 -6.65 -12.51
C ARG A 103 -11.59 -7.42 -11.18
N ASP A 104 -10.54 -7.14 -10.42
CA ASP A 104 -10.28 -7.81 -9.14
C ASP A 104 -11.28 -7.34 -8.05
N MET A 105 -11.76 -6.08 -8.11
CA MET A 105 -12.86 -5.57 -7.28
C MET A 105 -14.21 -6.23 -7.60
N ASP A 106 -14.54 -6.42 -8.88
CA ASP A 106 -15.78 -7.08 -9.28
C ASP A 106 -15.76 -8.59 -9.00
N ALA A 107 -14.59 -9.24 -9.13
CA ALA A 107 -14.41 -10.63 -8.69
C ALA A 107 -14.65 -10.80 -7.18
N LEU A 108 -14.16 -9.87 -6.35
CA LEU A 108 -14.42 -9.88 -4.90
C LEU A 108 -15.89 -9.65 -4.56
N ARG A 109 -16.60 -8.76 -5.29
CA ARG A 109 -18.05 -8.59 -5.12
C ARG A 109 -18.80 -9.86 -5.45
N ALA A 110 -18.51 -10.50 -6.59
CA ALA A 110 -19.15 -11.73 -7.01
C ALA A 110 -18.93 -12.88 -6.00
N ILE A 111 -17.70 -13.05 -5.49
CA ILE A 111 -17.41 -14.04 -4.45
C ILE A 111 -18.19 -13.74 -3.16
N PHE A 112 -18.27 -12.47 -2.75
CA PHE A 112 -18.99 -12.08 -1.54
C PHE A 112 -20.52 -12.22 -1.68
N GLU A 113 -21.09 -11.86 -2.83
CA GLU A 113 -22.51 -12.08 -3.13
C GLU A 113 -22.86 -13.56 -3.14
N VAL A 114 -22.03 -14.42 -3.74
CA VAL A 114 -22.22 -15.88 -3.69
C VAL A 114 -22.13 -16.40 -2.25
N ALA A 115 -21.16 -15.94 -1.46
CA ALA A 115 -21.01 -16.36 -0.06
C ALA A 115 -22.12 -15.85 0.88
N MET A 116 -22.77 -14.72 0.55
CA MET A 116 -23.91 -14.18 1.29
C MET A 116 -25.25 -14.79 0.87
N ASN A 117 -25.35 -15.30 -0.36
CA ASN A 117 -26.53 -15.97 -0.92
C ASN A 117 -26.46 -17.51 -0.82
N ASP A 118 -25.47 -18.05 -0.10
CA ASP A 118 -25.32 -19.49 0.17
C ASP A 118 -26.59 -20.01 0.88
N PRO A 119 -27.32 -21.00 0.32
CA PRO A 119 -28.58 -21.48 0.90
C PRO A 119 -28.41 -22.04 2.32
N GLU A 120 -27.21 -22.51 2.70
CA GLU A 120 -26.92 -22.92 4.09
C GLU A 120 -27.00 -21.75 5.11
N LEU A 121 -26.87 -20.50 4.64
CA LEU A 121 -27.02 -19.28 5.44
C LEU A 121 -28.43 -18.67 5.32
N ALA A 122 -29.16 -18.96 4.26
CA ALA A 122 -30.52 -18.43 4.03
C ALA A 122 -31.61 -19.28 4.71
N GLU A 123 -31.48 -20.61 4.74
CA GLU A 123 -32.52 -21.51 5.24
C GLU A 123 -32.47 -21.72 6.76
N LYS A 124 -32.89 -20.69 7.53
CA LYS A 124 -33.43 -20.92 8.88
C LYS A 124 -34.43 -19.88 9.41
N SER A 125 -35.24 -19.28 8.53
CA SER A 125 -36.54 -18.72 8.94
C SER A 125 -37.60 -19.83 8.95
N TYR A 126 -37.73 -20.53 10.08
CA TYR A 126 -38.85 -21.42 10.38
C TYR A 126 -39.83 -20.74 11.37
N PRO A 127 -41.07 -21.22 11.51
CA PRO A 127 -42.23 -20.34 11.51
C PRO A 127 -42.48 -19.69 12.87
N GLN A 128 -43.18 -18.56 12.77
CA GLN A 128 -43.78 -17.85 13.87
C GLN A 128 -44.96 -18.65 14.43
N ASP A 129 -44.74 -19.40 15.52
CA ASP A 129 -45.80 -19.99 16.34
C ASP A 129 -45.61 -19.68 17.84
N GLN A 130 -46.48 -18.80 18.32
CA GLN A 130 -47.20 -18.78 19.61
C GLN A 130 -46.47 -19.02 20.96
N ASP A 131 -46.63 -18.00 21.80
CA ASP A 131 -47.09 -18.09 23.20
C ASP A 131 -46.27 -18.90 24.22
N VAL A 132 -45.30 -18.23 24.87
CA VAL A 132 -44.98 -18.46 26.29
C VAL A 132 -44.79 -17.12 27.00
N GLU A 133 -45.68 -16.82 27.95
CA GLU A 133 -45.59 -15.68 28.87
C GLU A 133 -44.55 -15.92 29.99
N THR A 134 -44.16 -14.84 30.68
CA THR A 134 -43.55 -14.81 32.03
C THR A 134 -42.20 -15.51 32.27
N MET A 135 -41.15 -14.69 32.42
CA MET A 135 -40.41 -14.47 33.69
C MET A 135 -39.43 -13.30 33.46
N GLU A 136 -39.69 -12.13 34.06
CA GLU A 136 -39.24 -11.72 35.40
C GLU A 136 -37.73 -11.51 35.55
N GLU A 137 -37.37 -10.23 35.66
CA GLU A 137 -36.35 -9.65 36.55
C GLU A 137 -35.00 -10.37 36.76
N LYS A 138 -33.93 -9.74 36.24
CA LYS A 138 -32.85 -9.22 37.10
C LYS A 138 -31.94 -8.24 36.38
N GLU A 139 -32.13 -6.96 36.69
CA GLU A 139 -31.06 -5.97 36.56
C GLU A 139 -29.99 -6.25 37.63
N THR A 140 -28.72 -6.28 37.23
CA THR A 140 -27.60 -6.15 38.17
C THR A 140 -26.60 -5.15 37.64
N ASN A 141 -26.43 -4.05 38.38
CA ASN A 141 -25.29 -3.15 38.30
C ASN A 141 -23.97 -3.91 38.18
N VAL A 142 -23.10 -3.47 37.29
CA VAL A 142 -21.65 -3.60 37.44
C VAL A 142 -21.03 -2.24 37.11
N GLU A 143 -20.44 -1.62 38.12
CA GLU A 143 -19.63 -0.40 37.98
C GLU A 143 -18.31 -0.71 37.26
N GLY A 144 -17.65 0.31 36.71
CA GLY A 144 -16.44 0.13 35.89
C GLY A 144 -15.17 -0.23 36.66
N LYS A 145 -14.03 -0.15 35.93
CA LYS A 145 -12.64 -0.53 36.25
C LYS A 145 -12.23 -1.93 35.74
N ASP A 146 -11.06 -2.14 35.15
CA ASP A 146 -9.95 -1.24 34.78
C ASP A 146 -9.43 -1.60 33.37
N ASP A 147 -8.96 -0.61 32.60
CA ASP A 147 -8.21 -0.83 31.35
C ASP A 147 -6.72 -1.00 31.68
N ASP A 148 -6.22 -2.25 31.66
CA ASP A 148 -4.79 -2.55 31.83
C ASP A 148 -4.11 -2.93 30.50
N GLU A 149 -2.86 -2.49 30.35
CA GLU A 149 -2.11 -2.49 29.09
C GLU A 149 -1.74 -3.91 28.59
N VAL A 150 -2.22 -4.31 27.41
CA VAL A 150 -1.60 -5.39 26.64
C VAL A 150 -0.50 -4.81 25.75
N GLN A 151 0.70 -4.71 26.31
CA GLN A 151 1.90 -4.39 25.55
C GLN A 151 2.17 -5.51 24.53
N GLN A 152 2.33 -5.11 23.26
CA GLN A 152 2.44 -6.02 22.14
C GLN A 152 3.92 -6.30 21.82
N ASP A 153 4.46 -7.39 22.38
CA ASP A 153 5.82 -7.85 22.11
C ASP A 153 5.96 -8.31 20.63
N PHE A 154 6.44 -7.40 19.78
CA PHE A 154 6.94 -7.73 18.43
C PHE A 154 8.48 -7.76 18.45
N GLY A 155 9.03 -8.86 18.98
CA GLY A 155 10.46 -9.12 19.01
C GLY A 155 11.04 -9.53 17.64
N ASP A 156 12.06 -8.78 17.19
CA ASP A 156 13.15 -9.19 16.30
C ASP A 156 12.86 -10.16 15.15
N MET A 157 12.38 -9.63 14.01
CA MET A 157 12.70 -10.23 12.70
C MET A 157 14.15 -9.92 12.31
N LYS A 158 15.07 -10.76 12.80
CA LYS A 158 16.50 -10.74 12.48
C LYS A 158 16.72 -11.08 11.00
N ILE A 159 16.97 -10.05 10.18
CA ILE A 159 17.32 -10.20 8.77
C ILE A 159 18.63 -10.99 8.66
N MET A 160 18.57 -12.18 8.04
CA MET A 160 19.77 -12.94 7.70
C MET A 160 20.47 -12.30 6.50
N CYS A 161 21.56 -11.57 6.76
CA CYS A 161 22.50 -11.19 5.70
C CYS A 161 23.15 -12.45 5.14
N LEU A 162 22.77 -12.83 3.91
CA LEU A 162 23.43 -13.89 3.15
C LEU A 162 24.83 -13.42 2.77
N GLN A 163 25.86 -13.94 3.46
CA GLN A 163 27.25 -13.81 3.02
C GLN A 163 27.46 -14.73 1.82
N ILE A 164 27.48 -14.15 0.62
CA ILE A 164 27.91 -14.85 -0.59
C ILE A 164 29.43 -14.89 -0.57
N ASN A 165 30.00 -16.06 -0.24
CA ASN A 165 31.44 -16.30 -0.34
C ASN A 165 31.83 -16.47 -1.81
N GLU A 166 32.31 -15.39 -2.44
CA GLU A 166 33.01 -15.48 -3.72
C GLU A 166 34.39 -16.13 -3.53
N HIS A 167 34.44 -17.43 -3.78
CA HIS A 167 35.67 -18.19 -3.99
C HIS A 167 35.68 -18.78 -5.40
N GLN A 168 35.90 -17.91 -6.39
CA GLN A 168 36.38 -18.33 -7.71
C GLN A 168 37.84 -17.91 -7.85
N LYS A 169 38.74 -18.90 -7.82
CA LYS A 169 40.13 -18.72 -8.27
C LYS A 169 40.11 -18.71 -9.81
N PRO A 170 40.83 -17.79 -10.48
CA PRO A 170 41.06 -17.93 -11.91
C PRO A 170 41.90 -19.18 -12.20
N PHE A 171 41.57 -19.84 -13.30
CA PHE A 171 42.28 -21.01 -13.82
C PHE A 171 43.65 -20.55 -14.38
N GLU A 172 44.73 -21.27 -14.10
CA GLU A 172 46.06 -20.91 -14.59
C GLU A 172 46.25 -21.35 -16.05
N ASP A 173 46.41 -20.39 -16.97
CA ASP A 173 46.73 -20.68 -18.37
C ASP A 173 48.17 -21.17 -18.52
N SER A 174 48.29 -22.40 -19.01
CA SER A 174 49.56 -23.09 -19.23
C SER A 174 50.27 -22.51 -20.46
N GLN A 175 51.33 -21.73 -20.24
CA GLN A 175 52.15 -21.18 -21.32
C GLN A 175 52.83 -22.30 -22.12
N PHE A 176 52.52 -22.41 -23.41
CA PHE A 176 53.26 -23.24 -24.36
C PHE A 176 54.34 -22.41 -25.06
N GLU A 177 55.58 -22.47 -24.56
CA GLU A 177 56.74 -21.90 -25.26
C GLU A 177 57.08 -22.74 -26.51
N VAL A 178 56.65 -22.27 -27.69
CA VAL A 178 57.13 -22.82 -28.96
C VAL A 178 58.47 -22.16 -29.33
N LYS A 179 59.57 -22.85 -29.04
CA LYS A 179 60.92 -22.47 -29.49
C LYS A 179 60.97 -22.34 -31.02
N LYS A 180 61.40 -21.18 -31.49
CA LYS A 180 61.86 -20.97 -32.88
C LYS A 180 63.36 -21.23 -32.93
N ASP A 181 63.75 -22.43 -33.34
CA ASP A 181 65.12 -22.66 -33.81
C ASP A 181 65.18 -22.48 -35.33
N ALA A 182 66.17 -21.72 -35.77
CA ALA A 182 66.35 -21.33 -37.17
C ALA A 182 67.32 -22.28 -37.88
N PHE A 183 66.85 -23.01 -38.88
CA PHE A 183 67.72 -23.69 -39.83
C PHE A 183 67.94 -22.85 -41.09
N ARG A 184 69.09 -22.19 -41.10
CA ARG A 184 69.90 -21.90 -42.29
C ARG A 184 70.21 -23.27 -42.92
N GLY A 185 70.05 -23.53 -44.21
CA GLY A 185 70.24 -22.66 -45.36
C GLY A 185 71.46 -23.16 -46.11
N GLU A 186 71.30 -24.21 -46.91
CA GLU A 186 72.35 -24.80 -47.76
C GLU A 186 71.89 -24.79 -49.21
N ASN A 187 72.63 -24.06 -50.05
CA ASN A 187 72.55 -24.16 -51.50
C ASN A 187 73.18 -25.49 -51.94
N MET A 188 72.67 -26.11 -53.01
CA MET A 188 73.45 -27.10 -53.76
C MET A 188 73.35 -26.79 -55.25
N GLU A 189 74.52 -26.82 -55.90
CA GLU A 189 74.76 -26.15 -57.18
C GLU A 189 74.16 -26.90 -58.38
N SER A 190 73.65 -26.13 -59.33
CA SER A 190 73.48 -26.56 -60.73
C SER A 190 74.85 -26.64 -61.40
N PHE A 191 75.18 -27.78 -62.00
CA PHE A 191 76.38 -27.95 -62.81
C PHE A 191 75.96 -28.36 -64.23
N ASP A 192 76.25 -27.51 -65.21
CA ASP A 192 75.97 -27.73 -66.63
C ASP A 192 77.27 -27.87 -67.43
N ASP A 193 77.12 -28.50 -68.60
CA ASP A 193 78.00 -28.42 -69.78
C ASP A 193 79.37 -29.13 -69.83
N LYS A 194 79.34 -30.24 -70.59
CA LYS A 194 79.99 -30.43 -71.92
C LYS A 194 81.32 -31.18 -72.11
N ASP A 195 81.37 -31.73 -73.33
CA ASP A 195 82.46 -32.22 -74.17
C ASP A 195 83.23 -33.50 -73.78
N MET A 196 83.08 -34.54 -74.63
CA MET A 196 84.15 -34.93 -75.58
C MET A 196 83.63 -35.85 -76.70
N ALA A 197 84.34 -35.87 -77.82
CA ALA A 197 83.78 -36.23 -79.14
C ALA A 197 84.12 -37.63 -79.68
N ASN A 198 83.37 -38.00 -80.73
CA ASN A 198 83.60 -39.07 -81.71
C ASN A 198 85.07 -39.38 -82.03
N LEU A 199 85.36 -40.68 -82.24
CA LEU A 199 86.36 -41.14 -83.21
C LEU A 199 85.74 -42.19 -84.15
N GLN A 200 86.08 -42.10 -85.44
CA GLN A 200 85.86 -43.10 -86.49
C GLN A 200 87.20 -43.38 -87.17
N ILE A 201 87.22 -44.38 -88.07
CA ILE A 201 88.34 -44.74 -88.98
C ILE A 201 89.44 -45.53 -88.20
N GLU A 202 89.99 -46.66 -88.66
CA GLU A 202 90.40 -47.00 -90.03
C GLU A 202 90.29 -48.50 -90.37
N VAL A 203 90.28 -48.82 -91.67
CA VAL A 203 90.27 -50.19 -92.24
C VAL A 203 91.68 -50.56 -92.68
N MET A 204 92.09 -51.83 -92.53
CA MET A 204 93.29 -52.35 -93.23
C MET A 204 93.10 -53.80 -93.68
N GLU A 205 93.09 -54.02 -95.00
CA GLU A 205 93.16 -55.33 -95.64
C GLU A 205 94.62 -55.68 -96.00
N ALA A 206 95.02 -56.95 -95.83
CA ALA A 206 96.22 -57.53 -96.47
C ALA A 206 96.12 -59.08 -96.54
N PRO A 207 96.78 -59.77 -97.50
CA PRO A 207 96.22 -61.02 -98.04
C PRO A 207 97.12 -62.29 -98.04
N CYS A 208 96.44 -63.44 -98.22
CA CYS A 208 96.87 -64.69 -98.90
C CYS A 208 98.00 -65.58 -98.30
N LEU A 209 97.66 -66.85 -98.01
CA LEU A 209 98.15 -68.06 -98.74
C LEU A 209 97.57 -69.36 -98.15
N ASP A 210 97.38 -70.39 -99.00
CA ASP A 210 96.76 -71.68 -98.66
C ASP A 210 97.69 -72.64 -97.88
N ASP A 211 97.14 -73.40 -96.91
CA ASP A 211 97.20 -74.88 -96.95
C ASP A 211 96.36 -75.58 -95.84
N LYS A 212 95.45 -76.46 -96.26
CA LYS A 212 94.95 -77.70 -95.59
C LYS A 212 94.65 -77.76 -94.08
N GLY A 213 94.51 -76.66 -93.36
CA GLY A 213 93.88 -76.60 -92.02
C GLY A 213 92.35 -76.50 -92.03
N LEU A 214 91.74 -76.41 -93.22
CA LEU A 214 90.41 -75.81 -93.42
C LEU A 214 89.22 -76.67 -92.93
N GLU A 215 89.33 -77.99 -92.85
CA GLU A 215 88.20 -78.86 -92.44
C GLU A 215 87.94 -78.81 -90.93
N ASN A 216 88.98 -78.89 -90.10
CA ASN A 216 88.83 -78.77 -88.64
C ASN A 216 88.38 -77.36 -88.24
N ILE A 217 88.82 -76.33 -88.97
CA ILE A 217 88.37 -74.95 -88.77
C ILE A 217 86.90 -74.77 -89.20
N LYS A 218 86.42 -75.44 -90.26
CA LYS A 218 84.99 -75.43 -90.62
C LYS A 218 84.12 -76.05 -89.53
N GLN A 219 84.54 -77.14 -88.87
CA GLN A 219 83.81 -77.70 -87.73
C GLN A 219 83.83 -76.77 -86.51
N ALA A 220 84.96 -76.12 -86.21
CA ALA A 220 85.03 -75.12 -85.15
C ALA A 220 84.17 -73.88 -85.45
N ILE A 221 84.14 -73.43 -86.71
CA ILE A 221 83.27 -72.35 -87.19
C ILE A 221 81.80 -72.77 -87.15
N ALA A 222 81.45 -74.02 -87.45
CA ALA A 222 80.08 -74.51 -87.34
C ALA A 222 79.60 -74.53 -85.87
N ALA A 223 80.43 -74.97 -84.93
CA ALA A 223 80.15 -74.88 -83.50
C ALA A 223 79.99 -73.41 -83.04
N LEU A 224 80.89 -72.51 -83.46
CA LEU A 224 80.78 -71.08 -83.21
C LEU A 224 79.55 -70.44 -83.89
N CYS A 225 79.10 -70.94 -85.04
CA CYS A 225 77.88 -70.46 -85.70
C CYS A 225 76.60 -70.96 -85.04
N GLY A 226 76.63 -72.07 -84.29
CA GLY A 226 75.59 -72.40 -83.31
C GLY A 226 75.56 -71.34 -82.20
N ASN A 227 76.73 -71.04 -81.62
CA ASN A 227 76.86 -70.04 -80.56
C ASN A 227 76.50 -68.61 -81.03
N LYS A 228 76.59 -68.27 -82.32
CA LYS A 228 76.07 -66.99 -82.85
C LYS A 228 74.56 -66.82 -82.68
N SER A 229 73.80 -67.91 -82.59
CA SER A 229 72.37 -67.85 -82.23
C SER A 229 72.20 -67.46 -80.76
N GLU A 230 73.06 -67.97 -79.88
CA GLU A 230 73.07 -67.63 -78.44
C GLU A 230 73.61 -66.21 -78.22
N GLU A 231 74.65 -65.78 -78.93
CA GLU A 231 75.14 -64.39 -78.94
C GLU A 231 74.08 -63.41 -79.46
N SER A 232 73.35 -63.77 -80.54
CA SER A 232 72.26 -62.92 -81.05
C SER A 232 71.08 -62.85 -80.09
N GLN A 233 70.73 -63.95 -79.41
CA GLN A 233 69.68 -63.95 -78.38
C GLN A 233 70.13 -63.17 -77.14
N ALA A 234 71.37 -63.33 -76.70
CA ALA A 234 71.95 -62.55 -75.60
C ALA A 234 72.02 -61.05 -75.96
N ALA A 235 72.35 -60.70 -77.20
CA ALA A 235 72.36 -59.32 -77.68
C ALA A 235 70.94 -58.72 -77.77
N GLN A 236 69.93 -59.50 -78.21
CA GLN A 236 68.53 -59.07 -78.18
C GLN A 236 68.03 -58.89 -76.74
N GLN A 237 68.23 -59.87 -75.87
CA GLN A 237 67.88 -59.77 -74.44
C GLN A 237 68.59 -58.60 -73.75
N LEU A 238 69.84 -58.32 -74.10
CA LEU A 238 70.61 -57.19 -73.57
C LEU A 238 70.13 -55.85 -74.16
N GLN A 239 69.55 -55.83 -75.36
CA GLN A 239 68.91 -54.64 -75.94
C GLN A 239 67.52 -54.40 -75.35
N GLU A 240 66.70 -55.45 -75.20
CA GLU A 240 65.41 -55.43 -74.51
C GLU A 240 65.61 -54.96 -73.07
N ALA A 241 66.53 -55.58 -72.31
CA ALA A 241 66.87 -55.14 -70.96
C ALA A 241 67.42 -53.70 -70.92
N LYS A 242 68.15 -53.22 -71.93
CA LYS A 242 68.59 -51.81 -72.02
C LYS A 242 67.40 -50.87 -72.22
N ASP A 243 66.45 -51.24 -73.07
CA ASP A 243 65.29 -50.41 -73.40
C ASP A 243 64.27 -50.43 -72.25
N GLU A 244 64.08 -51.56 -71.56
CA GLU A 244 63.40 -51.64 -70.27
C GLU A 244 64.07 -50.76 -69.21
N LEU A 245 65.41 -50.77 -69.09
CA LEU A 245 66.15 -49.94 -68.13
C LEU A 245 66.03 -48.44 -68.47
N LYS A 246 65.92 -48.06 -69.75
CA LYS A 246 65.54 -46.69 -70.16
C LYS A 246 64.10 -46.38 -69.76
N GLN A 247 63.16 -47.27 -70.02
CA GLN A 247 61.74 -47.10 -69.71
C GLN A 247 61.55 -46.87 -68.20
N LEU A 248 62.14 -47.75 -67.38
CA LEU A 248 62.17 -47.67 -65.92
C LEU A 248 62.85 -46.39 -65.41
N LYS A 249 63.90 -45.89 -66.09
CA LYS A 249 64.51 -44.59 -65.75
C LYS A 249 63.55 -43.43 -66.02
N VAL A 250 62.86 -43.42 -67.16
CA VAL A 250 61.90 -42.37 -67.50
C VAL A 250 60.65 -42.45 -66.59
N ASP A 251 60.18 -43.65 -66.25
CA ASP A 251 59.10 -43.85 -65.28
C ASP A 251 59.51 -43.38 -63.87
N LEU A 252 60.73 -43.70 -63.43
CA LEU A 252 61.31 -43.21 -62.17
C LEU A 252 61.44 -41.69 -62.14
N GLU A 253 61.83 -41.05 -63.26
CA GLU A 253 61.88 -39.59 -63.36
C GLU A 253 60.49 -38.95 -63.38
N ARG A 254 59.52 -39.55 -64.09
CA ARG A 254 58.12 -39.10 -64.06
C ARG A 254 57.53 -39.19 -62.65
N GLU A 255 57.72 -40.30 -61.93
CA GLU A 255 57.30 -40.42 -60.53
C GLU A 255 58.04 -39.43 -59.61
N LYS A 256 59.33 -39.17 -59.83
CA LYS A 256 60.07 -38.13 -59.09
C LYS A 256 59.52 -36.72 -59.32
N CYS A 257 59.10 -36.38 -60.54
CA CYS A 257 58.46 -35.09 -60.81
C CYS A 257 57.07 -35.04 -60.16
N VAL A 258 56.22 -36.03 -60.41
CA VAL A 258 54.86 -36.10 -59.84
C VAL A 258 54.88 -36.09 -58.29
N THR A 259 55.87 -36.70 -57.65
CA THR A 259 56.02 -36.64 -56.19
C THR A 259 56.54 -35.30 -55.68
N LYS A 260 57.42 -34.61 -56.43
CA LYS A 260 57.84 -33.23 -56.13
C LYS A 260 56.66 -32.25 -56.26
N ASP A 261 55.88 -32.35 -57.33
CA ASP A 261 54.72 -31.47 -57.57
C ASP A 261 53.69 -31.65 -56.44
N LYS A 262 53.39 -32.90 -56.07
CA LYS A 262 52.55 -33.22 -54.89
C LYS A 262 53.10 -32.68 -53.58
N LEU A 263 54.43 -32.67 -53.39
CA LEU A 263 55.05 -32.08 -52.19
C LEU A 263 54.89 -30.56 -52.18
N GLN A 264 55.08 -29.89 -53.33
CA GLN A 264 54.86 -28.44 -53.46
C GLN A 264 53.39 -28.06 -53.21
N ASP A 265 52.44 -28.79 -53.80
CA ASP A 265 51.00 -28.64 -53.53
C ASP A 265 50.67 -28.75 -52.03
N LEU A 266 51.32 -29.69 -51.34
CA LEU A 266 51.13 -29.89 -49.89
C LEU A 266 51.80 -28.77 -49.08
N GLU A 267 53.00 -28.34 -49.46
CA GLU A 267 53.71 -27.21 -48.81
C GLU A 267 52.93 -25.90 -48.96
N GLU A 268 52.38 -25.60 -50.13
CA GLU A 268 51.53 -24.44 -50.36
C GLU A 268 50.27 -24.54 -49.48
N ARG A 269 49.54 -25.66 -49.49
CA ARG A 269 48.37 -25.87 -48.62
C ARG A 269 48.71 -25.76 -47.12
N ILE A 270 49.90 -26.20 -46.70
CA ILE A 270 50.39 -26.05 -45.33
C ILE A 270 50.69 -24.58 -45.00
N ALA A 271 51.29 -23.81 -45.92
CA ALA A 271 51.51 -22.37 -45.74
C ALA A 271 50.17 -21.62 -45.64
N ASP A 272 49.23 -21.96 -46.52
CA ASP A 272 47.91 -21.35 -46.64
C ASP A 272 47.04 -21.60 -45.39
N THR A 273 47.03 -22.84 -44.90
CA THR A 273 46.34 -23.20 -43.65
C THR A 273 46.99 -22.58 -42.41
N LYS A 274 48.33 -22.51 -42.36
CA LYS A 274 49.06 -21.76 -41.30
C LYS A 274 48.73 -20.27 -41.31
N TYR A 275 48.60 -19.65 -42.48
CA TYR A 275 48.20 -18.24 -42.60
C TYR A 275 46.75 -18.05 -42.12
N LYS A 276 45.81 -18.85 -42.62
CA LYS A 276 44.40 -18.84 -42.20
C LYS A 276 44.25 -19.02 -40.68
N LEU A 277 44.98 -19.95 -40.08
CA LEU A 277 44.99 -20.17 -38.63
C LEU A 277 45.48 -18.94 -37.85
N ARG A 278 46.55 -18.27 -38.31
CA ARG A 278 47.03 -17.02 -37.67
C ARG A 278 46.02 -15.88 -37.80
N CYS A 279 45.34 -15.76 -38.94
CA CYS A 279 44.28 -14.77 -39.13
C CYS A 279 43.12 -15.02 -38.18
N VAL A 280 42.64 -16.27 -38.06
CA VAL A 280 41.56 -16.64 -37.13
C VAL A 280 41.99 -16.41 -35.68
N SER A 281 43.20 -16.81 -35.28
CA SER A 281 43.74 -16.54 -33.95
C SER A 281 43.70 -15.05 -33.62
N ARG A 282 44.21 -14.19 -34.52
CA ARG A 282 44.25 -12.74 -34.30
C ARG A 282 42.86 -12.10 -34.27
N VAL A 283 41.89 -12.63 -35.02
CA VAL A 283 40.49 -12.18 -34.94
C VAL A 283 39.89 -12.57 -33.59
N ASN A 284 40.09 -13.81 -33.14
CA ASN A 284 39.64 -14.28 -31.82
C ASN A 284 40.27 -13.48 -30.67
N ASP A 285 41.57 -13.19 -30.72
CA ASP A 285 42.26 -12.34 -29.73
C ASP A 285 41.64 -10.93 -29.65
N LEU A 286 41.26 -10.36 -30.80
CA LEU A 286 40.58 -9.07 -30.88
C LEU A 286 39.14 -9.16 -30.34
N GLU A 287 38.36 -10.15 -30.75
CA GLU A 287 37.00 -10.40 -30.27
C GLU A 287 36.97 -10.60 -28.75
N TYR A 288 37.86 -11.42 -28.20
CA TYR A 288 38.04 -11.60 -26.76
C TYR A 288 38.35 -10.27 -26.06
N SER A 289 39.31 -9.49 -26.57
CA SER A 289 39.66 -8.19 -25.98
C SER A 289 38.53 -7.16 -26.02
N LEU A 290 37.64 -7.24 -27.03
CA LEU A 290 36.46 -6.38 -27.16
C LEU A 290 35.37 -6.80 -26.17
N VAL A 291 35.10 -8.11 -26.06
CA VAL A 291 34.15 -8.66 -25.07
C VAL A 291 34.61 -8.33 -23.65
N GLN A 292 35.88 -8.54 -23.32
CA GLN A 292 36.43 -8.23 -22.00
C GLN A 292 36.22 -6.75 -21.64
N ARG A 293 36.59 -5.82 -22.52
CA ARG A 293 36.40 -4.37 -22.29
C ARG A 293 34.92 -3.97 -22.19
N TRP A 294 34.05 -4.64 -22.94
CA TRP A 294 32.61 -4.42 -22.87
C TRP A 294 32.04 -4.89 -21.52
N GLU A 295 32.48 -6.05 -21.02
CA GLU A 295 32.07 -6.56 -19.70
C GLU A 295 32.62 -5.68 -18.57
N GLU A 296 33.89 -5.29 -18.62
CA GLU A 296 34.50 -4.34 -17.68
C GLU A 296 33.73 -3.00 -17.64
N GLY A 297 33.39 -2.46 -18.80
CA GLY A 297 32.58 -1.23 -18.92
C GLY A 297 31.16 -1.39 -18.36
N ARG A 298 30.49 -2.52 -18.66
CA ARG A 298 29.16 -2.85 -18.14
C ARG A 298 29.16 -2.99 -16.62
N LEU A 299 30.17 -3.66 -16.06
CA LEU A 299 30.34 -3.81 -14.61
C LEU A 299 30.59 -2.46 -13.94
N ALA A 300 31.54 -1.66 -14.45
CA ALA A 300 31.83 -0.33 -13.91
C ALA A 300 30.60 0.61 -13.96
N GLN A 301 29.83 0.59 -15.05
CA GLN A 301 28.56 1.32 -15.15
C GLN A 301 27.55 0.84 -14.11
N GLY A 302 27.42 -0.48 -13.94
CA GLY A 302 26.56 -1.09 -12.92
C GLY A 302 26.94 -0.65 -11.50
N THR A 303 28.23 -0.67 -11.15
CA THR A 303 28.73 -0.17 -9.86
C THR A 303 28.40 1.30 -9.66
N ILE A 304 28.71 2.18 -10.63
CA ILE A 304 28.44 3.62 -10.53
C ILE A 304 26.93 3.89 -10.36
N TRP A 305 26.07 3.16 -11.06
CA TRP A 305 24.62 3.29 -10.94
C TRP A 305 24.12 2.80 -9.57
N GLY A 306 24.60 1.65 -9.10
CA GLY A 306 24.28 1.09 -7.79
C GLY A 306 24.68 2.03 -6.65
N GLU A 307 25.92 2.49 -6.62
CA GLU A 307 26.41 3.44 -5.61
C GLU A 307 25.65 4.77 -5.64
N ASN A 308 25.28 5.28 -6.82
CA ASN A 308 24.54 6.53 -6.93
C ASN A 308 23.08 6.39 -6.45
N ALA A 309 22.45 5.24 -6.67
CA ALA A 309 21.16 4.91 -6.09
C ALA A 309 21.27 4.78 -4.56
N GLU A 310 22.29 4.08 -4.04
CA GLU A 310 22.55 3.97 -2.60
C GLU A 310 22.77 5.35 -1.96
N ARG A 311 23.59 6.21 -2.57
CA ARG A 311 23.79 7.62 -2.13
C ARG A 311 22.52 8.47 -2.21
N ALA A 312 21.56 8.14 -3.08
CA ALA A 312 20.25 8.78 -3.08
C ALA A 312 19.42 8.31 -1.88
N TYR A 313 19.25 7.00 -1.71
CA TYR A 313 18.50 6.43 -0.58
C TYR A 313 19.09 6.83 0.78
N LEU A 314 20.42 6.90 0.93
CA LEU A 314 21.06 7.37 2.16
C LEU A 314 20.74 8.84 2.48
N ARG A 315 20.64 9.71 1.46
CA ARG A 315 20.19 11.10 1.65
C ARG A 315 18.73 11.16 2.06
N ASP A 316 17.85 10.40 1.38
CA ASP A 316 16.43 10.34 1.72
C ASP A 316 16.20 9.82 3.15
N ILE A 317 16.96 8.80 3.57
CA ILE A 317 16.94 8.27 4.94
C ILE A 317 17.36 9.33 5.97
N LEU A 318 18.41 10.11 5.68
CA LEU A 318 18.86 11.20 6.57
C LEU A 318 17.82 12.33 6.64
N ASP A 319 17.23 12.72 5.52
CA ASP A 319 16.19 13.75 5.46
C ASP A 319 14.92 13.30 6.20
N ILE A 320 14.51 12.04 6.07
CA ILE A 320 13.38 11.46 6.81
C ILE A 320 13.69 11.42 8.32
N LYS A 321 14.89 11.00 8.74
CA LYS A 321 15.31 11.03 10.15
C LYS A 321 15.31 12.46 10.72
N GLN A 322 15.73 13.45 9.93
CA GLN A 322 15.65 14.85 10.35
C GLN A 322 14.20 15.35 10.47
N LYS A 323 13.31 14.96 9.55
CA LYS A 323 11.87 15.30 9.65
C LYS A 323 11.25 14.66 10.89
N LEU A 324 11.48 13.36 11.11
CA LEU A 324 10.98 12.61 12.26
C LEU A 324 11.40 13.25 13.59
N SER A 325 12.68 13.56 13.79
CA SER A 325 13.15 14.21 15.03
C SER A 325 12.55 15.61 15.28
N ARG A 326 12.19 16.35 14.21
CA ARG A 326 11.45 17.62 14.33
C ARG A 326 9.99 17.37 14.72
N GLU A 327 9.33 16.40 14.11
CA GLU A 327 7.94 16.02 14.42
C GLU A 327 7.80 15.45 15.83
N GLU A 328 8.75 14.64 16.30
CA GLU A 328 8.82 14.14 17.68
C GLU A 328 8.91 15.28 18.70
N ARG A 329 9.79 16.26 18.42
CA ARG A 329 9.94 17.46 19.24
C ARG A 329 8.65 18.29 19.28
N VAL A 330 8.07 18.61 18.12
CA VAL A 330 6.81 19.38 18.04
C VAL A 330 5.67 18.63 18.72
N SER A 331 5.62 17.31 18.58
CA SER A 331 4.65 16.46 19.27
C SER A 331 4.82 16.47 20.79
N ALA A 332 6.06 16.51 21.30
CA ALA A 332 6.34 16.64 22.71
C ALA A 332 5.93 18.03 23.24
N GLU A 333 6.29 19.11 22.53
CA GLU A 333 5.88 20.48 22.87
C GLU A 333 4.34 20.62 22.89
N LEU A 334 3.64 20.03 21.90
CA LEU A 334 2.17 20.03 21.82
C LEU A 334 1.52 19.20 22.95
N ARG A 335 2.08 18.03 23.30
CA ARG A 335 1.65 17.24 24.46
C ARG A 335 1.81 18.04 25.76
N SER A 336 2.96 18.68 25.96
CA SER A 336 3.23 19.54 27.12
C SER A 336 2.38 20.82 27.16
N PHE A 337 1.93 21.33 26.02
CA PHE A 337 0.97 22.43 25.95
C PHE A 337 -0.42 21.98 26.40
N ARG A 338 -0.96 20.92 25.77
CA ARG A 338 -2.29 20.37 26.13
C ARG A 338 -2.37 19.94 27.59
N GLN A 339 -1.30 19.34 28.14
CA GLN A 339 -1.27 18.95 29.55
C GLN A 339 -1.39 20.17 30.49
N ARG A 340 -0.79 21.32 30.13
CA ARG A 340 -0.95 22.57 30.89
C ARG A 340 -2.38 23.10 30.80
N GLU A 341 -2.98 23.12 29.61
CA GLU A 341 -4.38 23.53 29.45
C GLU A 341 -5.35 22.65 30.27
N ILE A 342 -5.14 21.33 30.27
CA ILE A 342 -5.93 20.38 31.08
C ILE A 342 -5.80 20.71 32.57
N LEU A 343 -4.57 20.93 33.08
CA LEU A 343 -4.33 21.28 34.48
C LEU A 343 -4.95 22.64 34.85
N GLU A 344 -4.87 23.64 33.97
CA GLU A 344 -5.54 24.93 34.18
C GLU A 344 -7.06 24.81 34.21
N LEU A 345 -7.65 24.02 33.32
CA LEU A 345 -9.09 23.76 33.31
C LEU A 345 -9.53 22.99 34.55
N GLN A 346 -8.78 21.98 34.99
CA GLN A 346 -9.02 21.28 36.25
C GLN A 346 -8.93 22.21 37.46
N ALA A 347 -7.96 23.14 37.49
CA ALA A 347 -7.87 24.15 38.55
C ALA A 347 -9.08 25.12 38.55
N LYS A 348 -9.51 25.58 37.37
CA LYS A 348 -10.73 26.40 37.21
C LYS A 348 -11.98 25.64 37.67
N ILE A 349 -12.12 24.36 37.31
CA ILE A 349 -13.22 23.49 37.76
C ILE A 349 -13.24 23.37 39.29
N LYS A 350 -12.10 23.09 39.93
CA LYS A 350 -11.99 23.02 41.40
C LYS A 350 -12.39 24.34 42.05
N GLN A 351 -11.91 25.47 41.54
CA GLN A 351 -12.29 26.80 42.05
C GLN A 351 -13.80 27.05 41.93
N TRP A 352 -14.44 26.64 40.83
CA TRP A 352 -15.89 26.75 40.66
C TRP A 352 -16.67 25.81 41.59
N GLN A 353 -16.19 24.59 41.82
CA GLN A 353 -16.77 23.66 42.79
C GLN A 353 -16.70 24.21 44.22
N GLU A 354 -15.54 24.72 44.64
CA GLU A 354 -15.36 25.38 45.94
C GLU A 354 -16.29 26.58 46.12
N ARG A 355 -16.39 27.45 45.10
CA ARG A 355 -17.31 28.59 45.09
C ARG A 355 -18.76 28.13 45.21
N TYR A 356 -19.20 27.18 44.38
CA TYR A 356 -20.55 26.64 44.42
C TYR A 356 -20.91 26.09 45.81
N VAL A 357 -20.02 25.28 46.40
CA VAL A 357 -20.22 24.73 47.75
C VAL A 357 -20.23 25.83 48.82
N SER A 358 -19.41 26.87 48.69
CA SER A 358 -19.43 28.02 49.62
C SER A 358 -20.72 28.84 49.52
N GLU A 359 -21.26 28.98 48.31
CA GLU A 359 -22.46 29.76 48.03
C GLU A 359 -23.73 29.00 48.42
N MET A 360 -23.79 27.68 48.17
CA MET A 360 -24.83 26.80 48.73
C MET A 360 -24.91 26.95 50.25
N ARG A 361 -23.78 26.81 50.97
CA ARG A 361 -23.75 27.02 52.44
C ARG A 361 -24.15 28.43 52.88
N ARG A 362 -24.03 29.45 52.02
CA ARG A 362 -24.52 30.81 52.30
C ARG A 362 -26.03 30.87 52.19
N VAL A 363 -26.57 30.33 51.09
CA VAL A 363 -28.01 30.26 50.81
C VAL A 363 -28.74 29.38 51.84
N ASP A 364 -28.17 28.24 52.23
CA ASP A 364 -28.74 27.33 53.24
C ASP A 364 -28.92 28.05 54.58
N ARG A 365 -27.91 28.79 55.06
CA ARG A 365 -27.99 29.59 56.30
C ARG A 365 -29.00 30.73 56.20
N GLU A 366 -29.13 31.34 55.02
CA GLU A 366 -30.15 32.37 54.79
C GLU A 366 -31.55 31.76 54.81
N ALA A 367 -31.75 30.57 54.23
CA ALA A 367 -32.99 29.81 54.33
C ALA A 367 -33.33 29.47 55.79
N GLU A 368 -32.40 28.90 56.55
CA GLU A 368 -32.55 28.64 57.99
C GLU A 368 -32.96 29.91 58.78
N ALA A 369 -32.31 31.05 58.50
CA ALA A 369 -32.63 32.33 59.14
C ALA A 369 -34.03 32.83 58.77
N TRP A 370 -34.47 32.66 57.52
CA TRP A 370 -35.84 32.97 57.09
C TRP A 370 -36.87 32.03 57.71
N GLU A 371 -36.59 30.73 57.83
CA GLU A 371 -37.45 29.77 58.50
C GLU A 371 -37.66 30.12 59.97
N LEU A 372 -36.58 30.42 60.70
CA LEU A 372 -36.64 30.90 62.09
C LEU A 372 -37.50 32.17 62.20
N ARG A 373 -37.29 33.14 61.32
CA ARG A 373 -38.08 34.39 61.29
C ARG A 373 -39.57 34.13 61.01
N ILE A 374 -39.88 33.20 60.11
CA ILE A 374 -41.27 32.78 59.82
C ILE A 374 -41.88 32.10 61.05
N LEU A 375 -41.15 31.25 61.76
CA LEU A 375 -41.60 30.60 62.98
C LEU A 375 -41.85 31.60 64.13
N GLU A 376 -41.00 32.62 64.27
CA GLU A 376 -41.21 33.73 65.22
C GLU A 376 -42.47 34.53 64.89
N GLN A 377 -42.69 34.90 63.62
CA GLN A 377 -43.89 35.60 63.19
C GLN A 377 -45.16 34.76 63.38
N LYS A 378 -45.10 33.44 63.12
CA LYS A 378 -46.20 32.51 63.42
C LYS A 378 -46.54 32.49 64.92
N LYS A 379 -45.53 32.41 65.80
CA LYS A 379 -45.73 32.47 67.26
C LYS A 379 -46.30 33.80 67.73
N LEU A 380 -45.87 34.91 67.13
CA LEU A 380 -46.41 36.25 67.43
C LEU A 380 -47.88 36.36 66.99
N LEU A 381 -48.21 35.85 65.81
CA LEU A 381 -49.57 35.83 65.28
C LEU A 381 -50.51 34.97 66.15
N GLN A 382 -50.06 33.80 66.62
CA GLN A 382 -50.81 32.97 67.58
C GLN A 382 -51.12 33.73 68.87
N LYS A 383 -50.13 34.38 69.49
CA LYS A 383 -50.35 35.23 70.68
C LYS A 383 -51.33 36.37 70.42
N HIS A 384 -51.31 36.97 69.24
CA HIS A 384 -52.29 38.00 68.88
C HIS A 384 -53.69 37.45 68.67
N GLN A 385 -53.84 36.21 68.19
CA GLN A 385 -55.12 35.50 68.11
C GLN A 385 -55.67 35.20 69.52
N GLU A 386 -54.85 34.63 70.41
CA GLU A 386 -55.19 34.39 71.83
C GLU A 386 -55.69 35.67 72.51
N ILE A 387 -54.92 36.77 72.44
CA ILE A 387 -55.29 38.08 73.02
C ILE A 387 -56.56 38.65 72.37
N TYR A 388 -56.80 38.40 71.08
CA TYR A 388 -58.01 38.84 70.40
C TYR A 388 -59.24 38.05 70.88
N GLU A 389 -59.10 36.74 71.07
CA GLU A 389 -60.16 35.87 71.61
C GLU A 389 -60.52 36.28 73.05
N GLU A 390 -59.54 36.47 73.93
CA GLU A 390 -59.74 36.99 75.30
C GLU A 390 -60.46 38.35 75.34
N ARG A 391 -60.12 39.26 74.42
CA ARG A 391 -60.79 40.57 74.33
C ARG A 391 -62.20 40.43 73.77
N MET A 392 -62.43 39.51 72.85
CA MET A 392 -63.74 39.25 72.28
C MET A 392 -64.70 38.61 73.29
N THR A 393 -64.25 37.65 74.10
CA THR A 393 -65.05 37.08 75.19
C THR A 393 -65.38 38.16 76.22
N TYR A 394 -64.39 38.95 76.68
CA TYR A 394 -64.63 40.07 77.60
C TYR A 394 -65.67 41.09 77.06
N VAL A 395 -65.59 41.45 75.77
CA VAL A 395 -66.57 42.36 75.14
C VAL A 395 -67.96 41.72 75.04
N GLN A 396 -68.06 40.41 74.80
CA GLN A 396 -69.34 39.69 74.80
C GLN A 396 -69.95 39.64 76.19
N GLU A 397 -69.16 39.30 77.22
CA GLU A 397 -69.58 39.28 78.63
C GLU A 397 -70.05 40.67 79.09
N TYR A 398 -69.28 41.72 78.81
CA TYR A 398 -69.65 43.10 79.15
C TYR A 398 -70.96 43.52 78.46
N ARG A 399 -71.16 43.14 77.19
CA ARG A 399 -72.44 43.39 76.48
C ARG A 399 -73.61 42.64 77.11
N ALA A 400 -73.40 41.38 77.53
CA ALA A 400 -74.43 40.57 78.19
C ALA A 400 -74.80 41.15 79.57
N GLN A 401 -73.81 41.52 80.38
CA GLN A 401 -74.02 42.20 81.67
C GLN A 401 -74.82 43.50 81.49
N LYS A 402 -74.41 44.35 80.54
CA LYS A 402 -75.08 45.61 80.25
C LYS A 402 -76.52 45.43 79.74
N ALA A 403 -76.80 44.36 79.00
CA ALA A 403 -78.16 44.01 78.58
C ALA A 403 -79.04 43.56 79.75
N GLU A 404 -78.50 42.79 80.71
CA GLU A 404 -79.23 42.43 81.94
C GLU A 404 -79.41 43.63 82.88
N GLU A 405 -78.44 44.54 82.99
CA GLU A 405 -78.60 45.82 83.70
C GLU A 405 -79.74 46.66 83.09
N GLN A 406 -79.77 46.80 81.77
CA GLN A 406 -80.85 47.50 81.05
C GLN A 406 -82.20 46.81 81.31
N ARG A 407 -82.28 45.49 81.20
CA ARG A 407 -83.50 44.72 81.49
C ARG A 407 -83.98 44.90 82.94
N LEU A 408 -83.08 44.97 83.92
CA LEU A 408 -83.43 45.24 85.31
C LEU A 408 -83.93 46.68 85.51
N LEU A 409 -83.31 47.66 84.84
CA LEU A 409 -83.77 49.06 84.83
C LEU A 409 -85.16 49.19 84.18
N ASP A 410 -85.39 48.55 83.04
CA ASP A 410 -86.69 48.53 82.35
C ASP A 410 -87.78 47.89 83.23
N LEU A 411 -87.46 46.79 83.93
CA LEU A 411 -88.36 46.17 84.91
C LEU A 411 -88.65 47.10 86.10
N GLN A 412 -87.66 47.87 86.58
CA GLN A 412 -87.87 48.87 87.63
C GLN A 412 -88.73 50.04 87.13
N MET A 413 -88.46 50.57 85.95
CA MET A 413 -89.26 51.62 85.32
C MET A 413 -90.71 51.16 85.11
N HIS A 414 -90.93 49.96 84.57
CA HIS A 414 -92.25 49.37 84.42
C HIS A 414 -92.98 49.20 85.76
N ARG A 415 -92.28 48.78 86.84
CA ARG A 415 -92.86 48.74 88.20
C ARG A 415 -93.27 50.13 88.70
N ILE A 416 -92.43 51.14 88.47
CA ILE A 416 -92.73 52.54 88.83
C ILE A 416 -93.93 53.06 88.03
N GLU A 417 -93.99 52.80 86.71
CA GLU A 417 -95.13 53.15 85.88
C GLU A 417 -96.43 52.49 86.36
N CYS A 418 -96.41 51.19 86.66
CA CYS A 418 -97.55 50.48 87.24
C CYS A 418 -97.98 51.11 88.58
N ALA A 419 -97.03 51.46 89.45
CA ALA A 419 -97.30 52.12 90.73
C ALA A 419 -97.90 53.52 90.54
N VAL A 420 -97.40 54.32 89.58
CA VAL A 420 -97.95 55.64 89.22
C VAL A 420 -99.36 55.53 88.61
N ARG A 421 -99.61 54.52 87.75
CA ARG A 421 -100.94 54.21 87.22
C ARG A 421 -101.92 53.81 88.33
N LEU A 422 -101.50 52.96 89.28
CA LEU A 422 -102.28 52.61 90.48
C LEU A 422 -102.55 53.83 91.37
N GLN A 423 -101.54 54.65 91.66
CA GLN A 423 -101.65 55.84 92.51
C GLN A 423 -102.59 56.88 91.89
N SER A 424 -102.48 57.14 90.59
CA SER A 424 -103.35 58.07 89.85
C SER A 424 -104.78 57.53 89.73
N TRP A 425 -104.97 56.23 89.51
CA TRP A 425 -106.29 55.59 89.57
C TRP A 425 -106.94 55.71 90.96
N TRP A 426 -106.17 55.46 92.02
CA TRP A 426 -106.65 55.56 93.40
C TRP A 426 -106.99 57.00 93.78
N ARG A 427 -106.11 57.98 93.49
CA ARG A 427 -106.40 59.42 93.68
C ARG A 427 -107.62 59.88 92.88
N GLY A 428 -107.74 59.49 91.61
CA GLY A 428 -108.92 59.79 90.79
C GLY A 428 -110.20 59.18 91.36
N THR A 429 -110.11 57.99 91.96
CA THR A 429 -111.23 57.33 92.64
C THR A 429 -111.58 57.99 93.98
N MET A 430 -110.60 58.43 94.76
CA MET A 430 -110.84 59.25 95.97
C MET A 430 -111.59 60.54 95.64
N VAL A 431 -111.16 61.26 94.61
CA VAL A 431 -111.82 62.50 94.16
C VAL A 431 -113.26 62.22 93.70
N ARG A 432 -113.49 61.18 92.88
CA ARG A 432 -114.83 60.81 92.41
C ARG A 432 -115.77 60.34 93.54
N ARG A 433 -115.26 59.60 94.53
CA ARG A 433 -116.01 59.13 95.70
C ARG A 433 -116.07 60.14 96.87
N GLY A 434 -115.44 61.32 96.74
CA GLY A 434 -115.45 62.36 97.77
C GLY A 434 -114.72 61.98 99.07
N LEU A 435 -113.74 61.09 98.99
CA LEU A 435 -112.96 60.60 100.13
C LEU A 435 -111.78 61.53 100.43
N GLY A 436 -111.51 61.78 101.72
CA GLY A 436 -110.43 62.67 102.16
C GLY A 436 -110.75 64.16 102.04
N PRO A 437 -109.74 65.03 101.81
CA PRO A 437 -109.91 66.50 101.80
C PRO A 437 -110.88 67.04 100.73
N PHE A 438 -111.23 66.22 99.73
CA PHE A 438 -112.15 66.58 98.63
C PHE A 438 -113.64 66.45 99.00
N LYS A 439 -113.97 66.10 100.25
CA LYS A 439 -115.34 66.06 100.76
C LYS A 439 -115.94 67.48 100.80
N LYS A 440 -116.86 67.78 99.88
CA LYS A 440 -117.51 69.10 99.74
C LYS A 440 -118.19 69.52 101.06
N LYS A 441 -117.71 70.60 101.69
CA LYS A 441 -118.34 71.21 102.89
C LYS A 441 -119.51 72.13 102.49
N PRO A 442 -120.64 72.12 103.22
CA PRO A 442 -121.79 72.99 102.93
C PRO A 442 -121.51 74.46 103.25
N LYS A 443 -122.09 75.38 102.47
CA LYS A 443 -121.77 76.81 102.44
C LYS A 443 -122.78 77.63 103.27
N ARG A 444 -122.31 78.50 104.17
CA ARG A 444 -123.08 79.48 104.97
C ARG A 444 -122.37 80.84 104.87
N GLY A 445 -123.07 81.98 104.77
CA GLY A 445 -122.39 83.29 104.65
C GLY A 445 -123.28 84.51 104.83
N LYS A 446 -122.69 85.73 104.83
CA LYS A 446 -123.34 87.03 104.53
C LYS A 446 -122.34 88.21 104.53
N ARG A 447 -122.56 89.16 103.59
CA ARG A 447 -122.39 90.65 103.59
C ARG A 447 -121.15 91.32 104.27
N GLY A 448 -120.50 92.35 103.69
CA GLY A 448 -120.52 92.91 102.32
C GLY A 448 -120.35 94.44 102.20
N LYS A 449 -119.85 94.93 101.04
CA LYS A 449 -119.91 96.30 100.45
C LYS A 449 -119.31 97.48 101.27
N PRO A 450 -118.96 98.66 100.67
CA PRO A 450 -119.31 99.21 99.34
C PRO A 450 -118.04 99.65 98.53
N LYS A 451 -117.98 100.60 97.54
CA LYS A 451 -118.97 101.44 96.81
C LYS A 451 -118.47 101.88 95.40
N LYS A 452 -119.11 101.44 94.32
CA LYS A 452 -119.60 102.31 93.22
C LYS A 452 -120.71 101.58 92.46
#